data_AF-A0A1A8R9M8-F1
#
_entry.id   AF-A0A1A8R9M8-F1
#
_cell.length_a   1.000
_cell.length_b   1.000
_cell.length_c   1.000
_cell.angle_alpha   90.00
_cell.angle_beta   90.00
_cell.angle_gamma   90.00
#
_symmetry.space_group_name_H-M   'P 1'
#
loop_
_entity.id
_entity.type
_entity.pdbx_description
1 polymer ?
#
loop_
_entity_poly.entity_id
_entity_poly.type
_entity_poly.pdbx_seq_one_letter_code
_entity_poly.pdbx_strand_id
1 'polypeptide(L)'
;ELLQQRSDNECAEQLRRLARRIKEDHVIQHGLVVDGASLSLALREHEKLFMEVCKNCSAVLCCRMAPLQKAKVVRLLKTSPEK
;
A
#
# COMPACT_ATOMS: atom_id res chain seq x y z
N GLU A 1 3.54 4.52 7.15
CA GLU A 1 3.78 3.06 7.10
C GLU A 1 2.49 2.30 7.34
N LEU A 2 2.41 1.06 6.87
CA LEU A 2 1.25 0.18 6.98
C LEU A 2 1.71 -1.17 7.57
N LEU A 3 1.88 -1.21 8.89
CA LEU A 3 2.44 -2.34 9.63
C LEU A 3 1.45 -2.85 10.67
N GLN A 4 1.51 -4.15 10.97
CA GLN A 4 0.77 -4.80 12.06
C GLN A 4 -0.75 -4.55 12.06
N GLN A 5 -1.36 -4.35 10.89
CA GLN A 5 -2.82 -4.19 10.79
C GLN A 5 -3.51 -5.52 11.11
N ARG A 6 -4.54 -5.50 11.97
CA ARG A 6 -5.24 -6.71 12.45
C ARG A 6 -6.66 -6.85 11.93
N SER A 7 -7.21 -5.82 11.30
CA SER A 7 -8.54 -5.85 10.70
C SER A 7 -8.62 -5.03 9.42
N ASP A 8 -9.65 -5.31 8.61
CA ASP A 8 -9.97 -4.54 7.40
C ASP A 8 -10.23 -3.06 7.75
N ASN A 9 -10.93 -2.79 8.85
CA ASN A 9 -11.24 -1.42 9.26
C ASN A 9 -9.97 -0.62 9.65
N GLU A 10 -9.07 -1.21 10.44
CA GLU A 10 -7.78 -0.60 10.78
C GLU A 10 -6.97 -0.30 9.53
N CYS A 11 -6.88 -1.28 8.62
CA CYS A 11 -6.16 -1.14 7.37
C CYS A 11 -6.73 0.02 6.51
N ALA A 12 -8.05 0.06 6.36
CA ALA A 12 -8.73 1.11 5.60
C ALA A 12 -8.51 2.51 6.21
N GLU A 13 -8.64 2.64 7.52
CA GLU A 13 -8.44 3.91 8.21
C GLU A 13 -7.00 4.40 8.06
N GLN A 14 -6.04 3.49 8.18
CA GLN A 14 -4.64 3.83 8.07
C GLN A 14 -4.25 4.22 6.63
N LEU A 15 -4.78 3.51 5.63
CA LEU A 15 -4.61 3.89 4.22
C LEU A 15 -5.21 5.26 3.92
N ARG A 16 -6.41 5.58 4.44
CA ARG A 16 -7.02 6.91 4.27
C ARG A 16 -6.21 8.02 4.94
N ARG A 17 -5.59 7.73 6.09
CA ARG A 17 -4.70 8.67 6.77
C ARG A 17 -3.44 8.93 5.96
N LEU A 18 -2.81 7.88 5.41
CA LEU A 18 -1.64 8.01 4.56
C LEU A 18 -1.96 8.79 3.28
N ALA A 19 -3.07 8.49 2.62
CA ALA A 19 -3.50 9.19 1.41
C ALA A 19 -3.73 10.70 1.66
N ARG A 20 -4.32 11.07 2.80
CA ARG A 20 -4.48 12.47 3.20
C ARG A 20 -3.14 13.16 3.43
N ARG A 21 -2.25 12.54 4.21
CA ARG A 21 -0.92 13.10 4.49
C ARG A 21 -0.12 13.39 3.22
N ILE A 22 -0.13 12.46 2.26
CA ILE A 22 0.60 12.63 1.00
C ILE A 22 0.02 13.78 0.16
N LYS A 23 -1.29 14.07 0.26
CA LYS A 23 -1.90 15.20 -0.45
C LYS A 23 -1.64 16.55 0.20
N GLU A 24 -1.49 16.58 1.52
CA GLU A 24 -1.36 17.81 2.32
C GLU A 24 0.10 18.24 2.53
N ASP A 25 1.05 17.30 2.51
CA ASP A 25 2.47 17.60 2.68
C ASP A 25 3.05 18.32 1.45
N HIS A 26 3.86 19.35 1.70
CA HIS A 26 4.68 20.03 0.67
C HIS A 26 5.97 19.25 0.35
N VAL A 27 6.08 18.01 0.84
CA VAL A 27 7.25 17.15 0.65
C VAL A 27 7.18 16.51 -0.73
N ILE A 28 8.24 16.62 -1.49
CA ILE A 28 8.26 16.20 -2.91
C ILE A 28 8.29 14.67 -3.05
N GLN A 29 8.77 13.93 -2.04
CA GLN A 29 9.03 12.49 -2.13
C GLN A 29 8.59 11.74 -0.87
N HIS A 30 7.69 10.77 -1.03
CA HIS A 30 7.21 9.91 0.05
C HIS A 30 7.67 8.46 -0.12
N GLY A 31 7.89 7.77 1.00
CA GLY A 31 8.16 6.33 1.03
C GLY A 31 7.11 5.59 1.86
N LEU A 32 6.72 4.40 1.42
CA LEU A 32 5.81 3.53 2.16
C LEU A 32 6.53 2.24 2.59
N VAL A 33 6.45 1.89 3.87
CA VAL A 33 6.83 0.57 4.37
C VAL A 33 5.54 -0.21 4.69
N VAL A 34 5.45 -1.46 4.22
CA VAL A 34 4.30 -2.34 4.43
C VAL A 34 4.75 -3.76 4.78
N ASP A 35 4.10 -4.42 5.73
CA ASP A 35 4.38 -5.83 6.04
C ASP A 35 3.45 -6.80 5.29
N GLY A 36 3.85 -8.07 5.19
CA GLY A 36 3.06 -9.09 4.48
C GLY A 36 1.63 -9.26 5.01
N ALA A 37 1.41 -9.14 6.33
CA ALA A 37 0.08 -9.28 6.92
C ALA A 37 -0.85 -8.11 6.51
N SER A 38 -0.37 -6.88 6.65
CA SER A 38 -1.12 -5.68 6.29
C SER A 38 -1.32 -5.58 4.79
N LEU A 39 -0.35 -6.03 3.99
CA LEU A 39 -0.46 -6.12 2.54
C LEU A 39 -1.58 -7.08 2.12
N SER A 40 -1.75 -8.22 2.80
CA SER A 40 -2.85 -9.15 2.51
C SER A 40 -4.21 -8.48 2.69
N LEU A 41 -4.40 -7.73 3.78
CA LEU A 41 -5.65 -7.00 4.05
C LEU A 41 -5.87 -5.91 2.99
N ALA A 42 -4.83 -5.12 2.72
CA ALA A 42 -4.88 -4.05 1.73
C ALA A 42 -5.24 -4.57 0.33
N LEU A 43 -4.65 -5.68 -0.10
CA LEU A 43 -4.89 -6.30 -1.42
C LEU A 43 -6.18 -7.12 -1.50
N ARG A 44 -6.94 -7.25 -0.41
CA ARG A 44 -8.21 -7.99 -0.42
C ARG A 44 -9.38 -7.05 -0.62
N GLU A 45 -9.54 -6.07 0.26
CA GLU A 45 -10.71 -5.19 0.30
C GLU A 45 -10.39 -3.74 -0.11
N HIS A 46 -9.11 -3.35 -0.11
CA HIS A 46 -8.70 -1.94 -0.22
C HIS A 46 -7.68 -1.70 -1.34
N GLU A 47 -7.71 -2.55 -2.36
CA GLU A 47 -6.69 -2.59 -3.42
C GLU A 47 -6.51 -1.24 -4.11
N LYS A 48 -7.63 -0.59 -4.48
CA LYS A 48 -7.62 0.72 -5.15
C LYS A 48 -6.99 1.81 -4.28
N LEU A 49 -7.31 1.83 -3.00
CA LEU A 49 -6.80 2.83 -2.05
C LEU A 49 -5.32 2.60 -1.76
N PHE A 50 -4.90 1.34 -1.58
CA PHE A 50 -3.49 0.98 -1.44
C PHE A 50 -2.68 1.40 -2.67
N MET A 51 -3.21 1.18 -3.86
CA MET A 51 -2.58 1.58 -5.11
C MET A 51 -2.46 3.10 -5.25
N GLU A 52 -3.48 3.87 -4.84
CA GLU A 52 -3.39 5.34 -4.80
C GLU A 52 -2.23 5.80 -3.90
N VAL A 53 -2.11 5.23 -2.70
CA VAL A 53 -1.00 5.56 -1.78
C VAL A 53 0.35 5.18 -2.40
N CYS A 54 0.46 3.99 -2.99
CA CYS A 54 1.71 3.51 -3.59
C CYS A 54 2.15 4.37 -4.77
N LYS A 55 1.23 4.81 -5.64
CA LYS A 55 1.55 5.64 -6.81
C LYS A 55 2.05 7.04 -6.44
N ASN A 56 1.65 7.56 -5.27
CA ASN A 56 2.14 8.83 -4.76
C ASN A 56 3.41 8.69 -3.90
N CYS A 57 3.93 7.46 -3.76
CA CYS A 57 5.18 7.20 -3.07
C CYS A 57 6.29 6.90 -4.10
N SER A 58 7.45 7.52 -3.92
CA SER A 58 8.65 7.30 -4.73
C SER A 58 9.21 5.89 -4.57
N ALA A 59 9.01 5.29 -3.39
CA ALA A 59 9.42 3.93 -3.11
C ALA A 59 8.44 3.25 -2.15
N VAL A 60 8.23 1.95 -2.37
CA VAL A 60 7.46 1.09 -1.47
C VAL A 60 8.34 -0.08 -1.06
N LEU A 61 8.61 -0.20 0.24
CA LEU A 61 9.33 -1.31 0.85
C LEU A 61 8.32 -2.29 1.45
N CYS A 62 8.24 -3.48 0.86
CA CYS A 62 7.44 -4.55 1.43
C CYS A 62 8.33 -5.51 2.24
N CYS A 63 8.03 -5.70 3.51
CA CYS A 63 8.78 -6.57 4.41
C CYS A 63 7.96 -7.81 4.84
N ARG A 64 8.64 -8.94 5.10
CA ARG A 64 8.02 -10.19 5.56
C ARG A 64 6.91 -10.76 4.63
N MET A 65 7.09 -10.61 3.31
CA MET A 65 6.14 -11.16 2.34
C MET A 65 6.40 -12.64 2.05
N ALA A 66 5.33 -13.41 1.89
CA ALA A 66 5.38 -14.75 1.32
C ALA A 66 5.58 -14.70 -0.21
N PRO A 67 6.19 -15.74 -0.84
CA PRO A 67 6.41 -15.78 -2.29
C PRO A 67 5.15 -15.54 -3.13
N LEU A 68 4.01 -16.12 -2.73
CA LEU A 68 2.72 -15.92 -3.40
C LEU A 68 2.24 -14.47 -3.35
N GLN A 69 2.45 -13.79 -2.23
CA GLN A 69 2.11 -12.37 -2.10
C GLN A 69 2.97 -11.51 -3.04
N LYS A 70 4.26 -11.87 -3.21
CA LYS A 70 5.16 -11.17 -4.13
C LYS A 70 4.68 -11.32 -5.57
N ALA A 71 4.30 -12.53 -5.98
CA ALA A 71 3.73 -12.77 -7.29
C ALA A 71 2.43 -11.97 -7.51
N LYS A 72 1.53 -11.92 -6.51
CA LYS A 72 0.29 -11.13 -6.57
C LYS A 72 0.57 -9.64 -6.76
N VAL A 73 1.48 -9.06 -5.98
CA VAL A 73 1.88 -7.64 -6.11
C VAL A 73 2.46 -7.35 -7.50
N VAL A 74 3.41 -8.16 -7.96
CA VAL A 74 4.03 -7.96 -9.29
C VAL A 74 3.00 -8.03 -10.40
N ARG A 75 2.08 -8.99 -10.34
CA ARG A 75 1.00 -9.12 -11.32
C ARG A 75 0.11 -7.88 -11.31
N LEU A 76 -0.35 -7.47 -10.13
CA LEU A 76 -1.24 -6.32 -9.95
C LEU A 76 -0.61 -5.05 -10.54
N LEU A 77 0.64 -4.75 -10.19
CA LEU A 77 1.35 -3.57 -10.70
C LEU A 77 1.52 -3.60 -12.22
N LYS A 78 1.88 -4.76 -12.80
CA LYS A 78 2.04 -4.92 -14.25
C LYS A 78 0.74 -4.85 -15.03
N THR A 79 -0.38 -5.27 -14.44
CA THR A 79 -1.70 -5.23 -15.08
C THR A 79 -2.42 -3.91 -14.88
N SER A 80 -1.98 -3.10 -13.93
CA SER A 80 -2.53 -1.75 -13.76
C SER A 80 -2.06 -0.90 -14.93
N PRO A 81 -2.96 -0.35 -15.77
CA PRO A 81 -2.54 0.51 -16.87
C PRO A 81 -1.78 1.70 -16.29
N GLU A 82 -0.54 1.88 -16.73
CA GLU A 82 0.19 3.13 -16.56
C GLU A 82 -0.66 4.22 -17.22
N LYS A 83 -1.10 5.19 -16.41
CA LYS A 83 -1.72 6.41 -16.92
C LYS A 83 -0.66 7.49 -16.89
#